data_AF-A0A956CDC0-F1
#
_entry.id   AF-A0A956CDC0-F1
#
_cell.length_a   1.000
_cell.length_b   1.000
_cell.length_c   1.000
_cell.angle_alpha   90.00
_cell.angle_beta   90.00
_cell.angle_gamma   90.00
#
_symmetry.space_group_name_H-M   'P 1'
#
loop_
_entity.id
_entity.type
_entity.pdbx_description
1 polymer ?
#
loop_
_entity_poly.entity_id
_entity_poly.type
_entity_poly.pdbx_seq_one_letter_code
_entity_poly.pdbx_strand_id
1 'polypeptide(L)'
;MTTSRQRGIGGGDDACNGRLYCASHNLNAAKKTFGKEHVEEKIRLRQRRLSDTEDAADAEAREKQDKLRLALTSQGFKKAEAKAAADKLAAEARTLSLQELLRRALALLVPR
;
A
#
# COMPACT_ATOMS: atom_id res chain seq x y z
N MET A 1 6.72 10.46 19.73
CA MET A 1 6.30 9.69 18.55
C MET A 1 6.97 10.31 17.32
N THR A 2 8.09 9.78 16.87
CA THR A 2 8.83 10.34 15.71
C THR A 2 8.85 9.33 14.58
N THR A 3 7.99 9.56 13.59
CA THR A 3 7.98 8.84 12.32
C THR A 3 9.15 9.30 11.47
N SER A 4 10.29 8.60 11.61
CA SER A 4 11.51 8.77 10.83
C SER A 4 11.22 8.61 9.33
N ARG A 5 11.35 9.70 8.55
CA ARG A 5 11.31 9.68 7.08
C ARG A 5 12.69 10.05 6.51
N GLN A 6 13.35 8.97 6.09
CA GLN A 6 14.42 8.77 5.09
C GLN A 6 15.76 9.48 5.26
N ARG A 7 16.77 8.70 5.70
CA ARG A 7 18.18 9.05 5.57
C ARG A 7 18.78 8.40 4.32
N GLY A 8 19.16 9.24 3.36
CA GLY A 8 19.98 8.83 2.24
C GLY A 8 21.45 8.66 2.66
N ILE A 9 22.03 9.65 3.36
CA ILE A 9 23.46 9.66 3.76
C ILE A 9 23.73 10.42 5.07
N GLY A 10 22.70 10.57 5.93
CA GLY A 10 22.79 11.37 7.15
C GLY A 10 22.40 12.84 6.97
N GLY A 11 21.99 13.47 8.08
CA GLY A 11 21.41 14.81 8.16
C GLY A 11 20.42 14.89 9.32
N GLY A 12 20.26 16.09 9.91
CA GLY A 12 19.32 16.35 11.00
C GLY A 12 17.86 16.41 10.52
N ASP A 13 16.91 16.31 11.45
CA ASP A 13 15.47 16.38 11.17
C ASP A 13 14.94 17.83 11.10
N ASP A 14 15.83 18.82 10.95
CA ASP A 14 15.42 20.21 10.82
C ASP A 14 14.89 20.52 9.41
N ALA A 15 13.97 21.50 9.33
CA ALA A 15 13.40 21.92 8.06
C ALA A 15 14.46 22.52 7.10
N CYS A 16 15.61 22.94 7.63
CA CYS A 16 16.72 23.49 6.86
C CYS A 16 17.46 22.41 6.04
N ASN A 17 17.36 21.14 6.45
CA ASN A 17 17.99 20.02 5.77
C ASN A 17 17.18 19.51 4.55
N GLY A 18 15.94 19.98 4.39
CA GLY A 18 15.10 19.66 3.22
C GLY A 18 15.35 20.60 2.04
N ARG A 19 15.61 20.05 0.86
CA ARG A 19 15.59 20.81 -0.40
C ARG A 19 14.54 20.26 -1.34
N LEU A 20 13.68 21.13 -1.86
CA LEU A 20 12.70 20.77 -2.88
C LEU A 20 13.32 20.93 -4.26
N TYR A 21 13.40 19.84 -5.02
CA TYR A 21 13.85 19.85 -6.41
C TYR A 21 12.71 19.40 -7.33
N CYS A 22 12.69 19.89 -8.56
CA CYS A 22 11.87 19.25 -9.60
C CYS A 22 12.43 17.86 -9.94
N ALA A 23 11.65 17.03 -10.64
CA ALA A 23 12.01 15.64 -10.90
C ALA A 23 13.38 15.47 -11.58
N SER A 24 13.70 16.29 -12.58
CA SER A 24 14.99 16.25 -13.29
C SER A 24 16.17 16.66 -12.41
N HIS A 25 16.02 17.73 -11.63
CA HIS A 25 17.05 18.18 -10.69
C HIS A 25 17.26 17.19 -9.55
N ASN A 26 16.18 16.58 -9.04
CA ASN A 26 16.27 15.55 -8.01
C ASN A 26 17.01 14.31 -8.52
N LEU A 27 16.72 13.89 -9.76
CA LEU A 27 17.42 12.77 -10.40
C LEU A 27 18.91 13.08 -10.58
N ASN A 28 19.26 14.27 -11.04
CA ASN A 28 20.66 14.68 -11.19
C ASN A 28 21.39 14.71 -9.83
N ALA A 29 20.75 15.29 -8.81
CA ALA A 29 21.28 15.28 -7.45
C ALA A 29 21.51 13.85 -6.96
N ALA A 30 20.52 12.97 -7.08
CA ALA A 30 20.65 11.56 -6.70
C ALA A 30 21.80 10.84 -7.44
N LYS A 31 21.94 11.05 -8.75
CA LYS A 31 23.03 10.45 -9.55
C LYS A 31 24.41 10.92 -9.08
N LYS A 32 24.55 12.20 -8.69
CA LYS A 32 25.79 12.73 -8.13
C LYS A 32 26.09 12.16 -6.75
N THR A 33 25.08 12.01 -5.91
CA THR A 33 25.26 11.64 -4.50
C THR A 33 25.42 10.12 -4.31
N PHE A 34 24.67 9.30 -5.05
CA PHE A 34 24.65 7.83 -4.90
C PHE A 34 25.35 7.09 -6.05
N GLY A 35 25.74 7.79 -7.11
CA GLY A 35 26.29 7.20 -8.33
C GLY A 35 25.22 6.87 -9.37
N LYS A 36 25.57 7.05 -10.65
CA LYS A 36 24.66 6.85 -11.78
C LYS A 36 24.13 5.41 -11.87
N GLU A 37 25.02 4.42 -11.73
CA GLU A 37 24.69 3.00 -11.83
C GLU A 37 23.70 2.59 -10.73
N HIS A 38 23.95 2.99 -9.49
CA HIS A 38 23.08 2.71 -8.36
C HIS A 38 21.66 3.27 -8.58
N VAL A 39 21.57 4.52 -9.01
CA VAL A 39 20.27 5.16 -9.26
C VAL A 39 19.52 4.47 -10.40
N GLU A 40 20.21 4.10 -11.46
CA GLU A 40 19.60 3.39 -12.60
C GLU A 40 19.15 1.98 -12.21
N GLU A 41 19.91 1.25 -11.39
CA GLU A 41 19.50 -0.04 -10.84
C GLU A 41 18.23 0.09 -9.98
N LYS A 42 18.16 1.10 -9.09
CA LYS A 42 16.96 1.34 -8.27
C LYS A 42 15.74 1.70 -9.13
N ILE A 43 15.93 2.47 -10.19
CA ILE A 43 14.85 2.77 -11.15
C ILE A 43 14.37 1.49 -11.82
N ARG A 44 15.29 0.64 -12.32
CA ARG A 44 14.94 -0.64 -12.95
C ARG A 44 14.21 -1.57 -11.99
N LEU A 45 14.70 -1.71 -10.76
CA LEU A 45 14.04 -2.52 -9.71
C LEU A 45 12.63 -2.01 -9.41
N ARG A 46 12.44 -0.69 -9.34
CA ARG A 46 11.12 -0.10 -9.14
C ARG A 46 10.20 -0.37 -10.34
N GLN A 47 10.70 -0.20 -11.55
CA GLN A 47 9.93 -0.47 -12.77
C GLN A 47 9.53 -1.94 -12.88
N ARG A 48 10.44 -2.87 -12.53
CA ARG A 48 10.17 -4.30 -12.52
C ARG A 48 9.03 -4.66 -11.56
N ARG A 49 9.06 -4.15 -10.33
CA ARG A 49 7.97 -4.34 -9.36
C ARG A 49 6.64 -3.83 -9.92
N LEU A 50 6.64 -2.66 -10.55
CA LEU A 50 5.43 -2.10 -11.14
C LEU A 50 4.93 -2.86 -12.38
N SER A 51 5.81 -3.58 -13.09
CA SER A 51 5.44 -4.39 -14.27
C SER A 51 5.02 -5.82 -13.94
N ASP A 52 5.30 -6.29 -12.72
CA ASP A 52 4.85 -7.59 -12.26
C ASP A 52 3.33 -7.50 -12.03
N THR A 53 2.55 -7.95 -13.01
CA THR A 53 1.07 -7.95 -13.06
C THR A 53 0.38 -8.60 -11.86
N GLU A 54 1.13 -9.35 -11.05
CA GLU A 54 0.69 -9.88 -9.75
C GLU A 54 0.39 -8.76 -8.73
N ASP A 55 1.12 -7.64 -8.78
CA ASP A 55 0.86 -6.48 -7.91
C ASP A 55 -0.47 -5.80 -8.22
N ALA A 56 -0.97 -5.87 -9.47
CA ALA A 56 -2.25 -5.27 -9.84
C ALA A 56 -3.43 -6.09 -9.30
N ALA A 57 -3.39 -7.42 -9.45
CA ALA A 57 -4.41 -8.30 -8.89
C ALA A 57 -4.39 -8.27 -7.34
N ASP A 58 -3.20 -8.17 -6.74
CA ASP A 58 -3.07 -8.01 -5.30
C ASP A 58 -3.48 -6.62 -4.80
N ALA A 59 -3.24 -5.57 -5.57
CA ALA A 59 -3.75 -4.24 -5.28
C ALA A 59 -5.28 -4.21 -5.34
N GLU A 60 -5.88 -4.81 -6.36
CA GLU A 60 -7.35 -4.89 -6.50
C GLU A 60 -7.96 -5.72 -5.35
N ALA A 61 -7.34 -6.84 -4.98
CA ALA A 61 -7.78 -7.65 -3.85
C ALA A 61 -7.68 -6.89 -2.52
N ARG A 62 -6.60 -6.12 -2.31
CA ARG A 62 -6.45 -5.24 -1.14
C ARG A 62 -7.50 -4.14 -1.10
N GLU A 63 -7.77 -3.50 -2.24
CA GLU A 63 -8.82 -2.48 -2.34
C GLU A 63 -10.21 -3.06 -2.02
N LYS A 64 -10.52 -4.27 -2.53
CA LYS A 64 -11.77 -4.98 -2.19
C LYS A 64 -11.86 -5.27 -0.69
N GLN A 65 -10.77 -5.68 -0.05
CA GLN A 65 -10.74 -5.91 1.40
C GLN A 65 -10.98 -4.63 2.21
N ASP A 66 -10.38 -3.53 1.81
CA ASP A 66 -10.55 -2.24 2.50
C ASP A 66 -11.98 -1.72 2.34
N LYS A 67 -12.56 -1.84 1.14
CA LYS A 67 -13.99 -1.53 0.90
C LYS A 67 -14.91 -2.42 1.72
N LEU A 68 -14.62 -3.71 1.84
CA LEU A 68 -15.38 -4.65 2.66
C LEU A 68 -15.36 -4.23 4.15
N ARG A 69 -14.18 -3.91 4.69
CA ARG A 69 -14.02 -3.45 6.08
C ARG A 69 -14.77 -2.14 6.33
N LEU A 70 -14.67 -1.18 5.42
CA LEU A 70 -15.40 0.10 5.49
C LEU A 70 -16.92 -0.12 5.45
N ALA A 71 -17.40 -0.96 4.54
CA ALA A 71 -18.81 -1.26 4.42
C ALA A 71 -19.35 -1.92 5.71
N LEU A 72 -18.67 -2.94 6.25
CA LEU A 72 -19.08 -3.60 7.49
C LEU A 72 -19.07 -2.64 8.69
N THR A 73 -18.04 -1.80 8.81
CA THR A 73 -17.99 -0.80 9.89
C THR A 73 -19.07 0.27 9.75
N SER A 74 -19.42 0.67 8.52
CA SER A 74 -20.54 1.59 8.27
C SER A 74 -21.91 0.99 8.61
N GLN A 75 -22.03 -0.34 8.56
CA GLN A 75 -23.23 -1.09 8.97
C GLN A 75 -23.30 -1.30 10.50
N GLY A 76 -22.32 -0.81 11.27
CA GLY A 76 -22.31 -0.86 12.73
C GLY A 76 -21.53 -2.03 13.34
N PHE A 77 -20.88 -2.88 12.54
CA PHE A 77 -20.01 -3.94 13.07
C PHE A 77 -18.73 -3.36 13.68
N LYS A 78 -18.21 -4.00 14.74
CA LYS A 78 -16.96 -3.57 15.36
C LYS A 78 -15.81 -3.73 14.38
N LYS A 79 -14.83 -2.82 14.42
CA LYS A 79 -13.63 -2.88 13.56
C LYS A 79 -12.90 -4.24 13.64
N ALA A 80 -12.86 -4.84 14.82
CA ALA A 80 -12.24 -6.15 15.03
C ALA A 80 -12.99 -7.28 14.32
N GLU A 81 -14.32 -7.27 14.35
CA GLU A 81 -15.19 -8.25 13.68
C GLU A 81 -15.11 -8.10 12.16
N ALA A 82 -15.19 -6.86 11.67
CA ALA A 82 -15.03 -6.55 10.25
C ALA A 82 -13.66 -6.97 9.71
N LYS A 83 -12.59 -6.76 10.50
CA LYS A 83 -11.24 -7.24 10.16
C LYS A 83 -11.18 -8.76 10.13
N ALA A 84 -11.66 -9.45 11.16
CA ALA A 84 -11.64 -10.91 11.22
C ALA A 84 -12.44 -11.55 10.06
N ALA A 85 -13.58 -10.99 9.68
CA ALA A 85 -14.37 -11.44 8.54
C ALA A 85 -13.64 -11.20 7.20
N ALA A 86 -13.04 -10.02 7.02
CA ALA A 86 -12.26 -9.71 5.82
C ALA A 86 -11.01 -10.60 5.69
N ASP A 87 -10.33 -10.90 6.79
CA ASP A 87 -9.14 -11.75 6.81
C ASP A 87 -9.48 -13.21 6.43
N LYS A 88 -10.65 -13.71 6.85
CA LYS A 88 -11.15 -15.04 6.43
C LYS A 88 -11.47 -15.11 4.92
N LEU A 89 -11.92 -14.00 4.34
CA LEU A 89 -12.27 -13.91 2.91
C LEU A 89 -11.11 -13.40 2.04
N ALA A 90 -9.91 -13.27 2.61
CA ALA A 90 -8.77 -12.66 1.92
C ALA A 90 -8.34 -13.43 0.67
N ALA A 91 -8.38 -14.77 0.72
CA ALA A 91 -8.08 -15.62 -0.42
C ALA A 91 -9.12 -15.50 -1.54
N GLU A 92 -10.37 -15.24 -1.17
CA GLU A 92 -11.51 -15.12 -2.09
C GLU A 92 -11.61 -13.72 -2.72
N ALA A 93 -10.92 -12.72 -2.16
CA ALA A 93 -10.93 -11.36 -2.66
C ALA A 93 -10.32 -11.20 -4.06
N ARG A 94 -9.49 -12.16 -4.49
CA ARG A 94 -8.91 -12.19 -5.84
C ARG A 94 -9.90 -12.64 -6.90
N THR A 95 -10.88 -13.47 -6.54
CA THR A 95 -11.78 -14.14 -7.49
C THR A 95 -13.19 -13.60 -7.43
N LEU A 96 -13.69 -13.25 -6.24
CA LEU A 96 -15.06 -12.82 -6.04
C LEU A 96 -15.23 -11.30 -6.20
N SER A 97 -16.45 -10.91 -6.58
CA SER A 97 -16.85 -9.51 -6.58
C SER A 97 -17.00 -8.98 -5.16
N LEU A 98 -16.92 -7.65 -4.99
CA LEU A 98 -17.13 -7.00 -3.68
C LEU A 98 -18.52 -7.34 -3.08
N GLN A 99 -19.55 -7.47 -3.92
CA GLN A 99 -20.91 -7.79 -3.46
C GLN A 99 -20.99 -9.21 -2.88
N GLU A 100 -20.31 -10.18 -3.49
CA GLU A 100 -20.29 -11.56 -2.98
C GLU A 100 -19.51 -11.66 -1.67
N LEU A 101 -18.39 -10.95 -1.58
CA LEU A 101 -17.61 -10.84 -0.33
C LEU A 101 -18.45 -10.24 0.80
N LEU A 102 -19.26 -9.22 0.51
CA LEU A 102 -20.18 -8.63 1.50
C LEU A 102 -21.23 -9.64 1.98
N ARG A 103 -21.87 -10.36 1.05
CA ARG A 103 -22.87 -11.39 1.42
C ARG A 103 -22.25 -12.49 2.28
N ARG A 104 -21.06 -12.97 1.93
CA ARG A 104 -20.33 -13.98 2.73
C ARG A 104 -19.91 -13.45 4.09
N ALA A 105 -19.42 -12.21 4.16
CA ALA A 105 -19.03 -11.60 5.43
C ALA A 105 -20.22 -11.44 6.38
N LEU A 106 -21.39 -11.03 5.85
CA LEU A 106 -22.61 -10.93 6.65
C LEU A 106 -23.09 -12.31 7.14
N ALA A 107 -23.00 -13.35 6.30
CA ALA A 107 -23.33 -14.72 6.70
C ALA A 107 -22.40 -15.25 7.82
N LEU A 108 -21.15 -14.80 7.87
CA LEU A 108 -20.20 -15.16 8.94
C LEU A 108 -20.45 -14.39 10.24
N LEU A 109 -20.89 -13.13 10.15
CA LEU A 109 -21.07 -12.24 11.29
C LEU A 109 -22.44 -12.37 11.95
N VAL A 110 -23.45 -12.78 11.17
CA VAL A 110 -24.81 -13.03 11.67
C VAL A 110 -25.15 -14.49 11.38
N PRO A 111 -24.66 -15.43 12.20
CA PRO A 111 -25.15 -16.80 12.14
C PRO A 111 -26.64 -16.78 12.48
N ARG A 112 -27.46 -17.31 11.55
CA ARG A 112 -28.89 -17.55 11.78
C ARG A 112 -29.10 -18.67 12.80
#